data_AF-A0A6L6BSZ4-F1
#
_entry.id   AF-A0A6L6BSZ4-F1
#
_cell.length_a   1.000
_cell.length_b   1.000
_cell.length_c   1.000
_cell.angle_alpha   90.00
_cell.angle_beta   90.00
_cell.angle_gamma   90.00
#
_symmetry.space_group_name_H-M   'P 1'
#
loop_
_entity.id
_entity.type
_entity.pdbx_description
1 polymer ?
#
loop_
_entity_poly.entity_id
_entity_poly.type
_entity_poly.pdbx_seq_one_letter_code
_entity_poly.pdbx_strand_id
1 'polypeptide(L)' 'MKGYEDSTYGDSFADVYDDWYDDVSDIQATVATVRELGRAGPFLELGVGTGR' A
#
# COMPACT_ATOMS: atom_id res chain seq x y z
N MET A 1 8.07 -9.20 19.18
CA MET A 1 9.07 -10.09 18.54
C MET A 1 10.43 -9.45 18.77
N LYS A 2 11.44 -10.19 19.23
CA LYS A 2 12.79 -9.63 19.39
C LYS A 2 13.44 -9.54 18.00
N GLY A 3 13.92 -8.35 17.61
CA GLY A 3 14.56 -8.12 16.30
C GLY A 3 13.62 -7.75 15.15
N TYR A 4 12.44 -7.21 15.45
CA TYR A 4 11.54 -6.65 14.44
C TYR A 4 11.83 -5.16 14.24
N GLU A 5 12.11 -4.77 13.01
CA GLU A 5 12.35 -3.39 12.57
C GLU A 5 11.25 -2.95 11.60
N ASP A 6 11.25 -1.67 11.22
CA ASP A 6 10.28 -1.10 10.27
C ASP A 6 10.40 -1.71 8.86
N SER A 7 11.62 -2.11 8.44
CA SER A 7 11.83 -2.79 7.16
C SER A 7 11.39 -4.26 7.15
N THR A 8 11.34 -4.92 8.32
CA THR A 8 11.22 -6.39 8.43
C THR A 8 10.01 -6.94 7.69
N TYR A 9 8.90 -6.20 7.67
CA TYR A 9 7.70 -6.58 6.93
C TYR A 9 7.91 -6.54 5.41
N GLY A 10 8.41 -5.42 4.90
CA GLY A 10 8.67 -5.23 3.47
C GLY A 10 9.69 -6.25 2.97
N ASP A 11 10.81 -6.39 3.68
CA ASP A 11 11.89 -7.32 3.31
C ASP A 11 11.41 -8.78 3.23
N SER A 12 10.42 -9.16 4.04
CA SER A 12 9.92 -10.54 4.08
C SER A 12 8.85 -10.85 3.04
N PHE A 13 8.15 -9.83 2.52
CA PHE A 13 6.95 -10.03 1.70
C PHE A 13 6.99 -9.37 0.32
N ALA A 14 7.93 -8.45 0.06
CA ALA A 14 7.94 -7.66 -1.18
C ALA A 14 7.87 -8.53 -2.45
N ASP A 15 8.60 -9.64 -2.48
CA ASP A 15 8.68 -10.53 -3.66
C ASP A 15 7.39 -11.31 -3.96
N VAL A 16 6.44 -11.37 -3.02
CA VAL A 16 5.21 -12.17 -3.13
C VAL A 16 3.93 -11.38 -2.87
N TYR A 17 4.05 -10.11 -2.46
CA TYR A 17 2.92 -9.34 -1.94
C TYR A 17 1.82 -9.15 -2.98
N ASP A 18 2.20 -8.70 -4.18
CA ASP A 18 1.24 -8.46 -5.25
C ASP A 18 0.62 -9.78 -5.73
N ASP A 19 1.42 -10.84 -5.88
CA ASP A 19 0.92 -12.16 -6.29
C ASP A 19 -0.09 -12.76 -5.31
N TRP A 20 0.09 -12.54 -4.00
CA TRP A 20 -0.77 -13.14 -2.97
C TRP A 20 -1.99 -12.30 -2.64
N TYR A 21 -1.95 -10.99 -2.86
CA TYR A 21 -2.96 -10.05 -2.39
C TYR A 21 -3.59 -9.20 -3.51
N ASP A 22 -3.37 -9.51 -4.79
CA ASP A 22 -3.90 -8.77 -5.95
C ASP A 22 -5.41 -8.49 -5.84
N ASP A 23 -6.18 -9.44 -5.30
CA ASP A 23 -7.64 -9.38 -5.22
C ASP A 23 -8.22 -9.02 -3.84
N VAL A 24 -7.36 -8.78 -2.84
CA VAL A 24 -7.81 -8.61 -1.44
C VAL A 24 -8.46 -7.24 -1.17
N SER A 25 -8.24 -6.25 -2.02
CA SER A 25 -8.89 -4.93 -1.90
C SER A 25 -9.23 -4.30 -3.24
N ASP A 26 -10.34 -3.56 -3.29
CA ASP A 26 -10.72 -2.77 -4.47
C ASP A 26 -9.87 -1.49 -4.57
N ILE A 27 -8.84 -1.56 -5.41
CA ILE A 27 -7.92 -0.46 -5.71
C ILE A 27 -8.68 0.73 -6.30
N GLN A 28 -9.60 0.47 -7.23
CA GLN A 28 -10.28 1.54 -7.97
C GLN A 28 -11.20 2.33 -7.05
N ALA A 29 -11.96 1.64 -6.18
CA ALA A 29 -12.78 2.29 -5.17
C ALA A 29 -11.95 3.10 -4.18
N THR A 30 -10.78 2.58 -3.78
CA THR A 30 -9.85 3.28 -2.87
C THR A 30 -9.32 4.57 -3.49
N VAL A 31 -8.80 4.50 -4.72
CA VAL A 31 -8.30 5.67 -5.46
C VAL A 31 -9.40 6.70 -5.68
N ALA A 32 -10.61 6.26 -6.05
CA ALA A 32 -11.75 7.15 -6.24
C ALA A 32 -12.10 7.91 -4.95
N THR A 33 -12.14 7.21 -3.81
CA THR A 33 -12.42 7.79 -2.50
C THR A 33 -11.36 8.80 -2.09
N VAL A 34 -10.08 8.46 -2.23
CA VAL A 34 -8.97 9.37 -1.89
C VAL A 34 -8.99 10.64 -2.76
N ARG A 35 -9.29 10.50 -4.06
CA ARG A 35 -9.44 11.64 -4.98
C ARG A 35 -10.60 12.56 -4.58
N GLU A 36 -11.74 11.98 -4.21
CA GLU A 36 -12.89 12.77 -3.75
C GLU A 36 -12.55 13.61 -2.52
N LEU A 37 -11.87 13.01 -1.55
CA LEU A 37 -11.49 13.67 -0.30
C LEU A 37 -10.38 14.71 -0.48
N GLY A 38 -9.35 14.40 -1.28
CA GLY A 38 -8.17 15.27 -1.47
C GLY A 38 -8.35 16.38 -2.50
N ARG A 39 -9.45 16.37 -3.27
CA ARG A 39 -9.69 17.33 -4.36
C ARG A 39 -8.53 17.34 -5.36
N ALA A 40 -8.18 18.50 -5.92
CA ALA A 40 -7.16 18.64 -6.97
C ALA A 40 -5.72 18.83 -6.44
N GLY A 41 -5.47 18.59 -5.16
CA GLY A 41 -4.15 18.75 -4.56
C GLY A 41 -3.23 17.54 -4.81
N PRO A 42 -1.91 17.69 -4.62
CA PRO A 42 -0.99 16.57 -4.62
C PRO A 42 -1.23 15.64 -3.41
N PHE A 43 -0.93 14.35 -3.58
CA PHE A 43 -1.09 13.32 -2.55
C PHE A 43 0.27 12.86 -2.03
N LEU A 44 0.30 12.44 -0.76
CA LEU A 44 1.42 11.73 -0.13
C LEU A 44 0.88 10.43 0.46
N GLU A 45 1.37 9.31 -0.06
CA GLU A 45 1.08 7.98 0.48
C GLU A 45 2.22 7.53 1.39
N LEU A 46 1.89 7.14 2.61
CA LEU A 46 2.86 6.70 3.61
C LEU A 46 2.94 5.17 3.58
N GLY A 47 4.15 4.63 3.38
CA GLY A 47 4.33 3.18 3.27
C GLY A 47 3.80 2.60 1.96
N VAL A 48 3.99 3.32 0.85
CA VAL A 48 3.44 3.01 -0.49
C VAL A 48 3.79 1.61 -1.02
N GLY A 49 4.81 0.93 -0.49
CA GLY A 49 5.15 -0.44 -0.89
C GLY A 49 5.39 -0.54 -2.39
N THR A 50 4.65 -1.44 -3.06
CA THR A 50 4.68 -1.65 -4.53
C THR A 50 3.86 -0.62 -5.31
N GLY A 51 3.12 0.29 -4.65
CA GLY A 51 2.35 1.36 -5.29
C GLY A 51 0.98 0.92 -5.82
N ARG A 52 0.39 -0.09 -5.19
CA ARG A 52 -0.95 -0.62 -5.50
C ARG A 52 -2.06 0.32 -5.03
#